data_AF-A0A2B2CAD9-F1
#
_entry.id   AF-A0A2B2CAD9-F1
#
_cell.length_a   1.000
_cell.length_b   1.000
_cell.length_c   1.000
_cell.angle_alpha   90.00
_cell.angle_beta   90.00
_cell.angle_gamma   90.00
#
_symmetry.space_group_name_H-M   'P 1'
#
loop_
_entity.id
_entity.type
_entity.pdbx_description
1 polymer ?
#
loop_
_entity_poly.entity_id
_entity_poly.type
_entity_poly.pdbx_seq_one_letter_code
_entity_poly.pdbx_strand_id
1 'polypeptide(L)'
;MGENVDNDRSYKTYTLMGADRKFYKSETPGTYGGHRKTKVYGTMDCPAALRALAKYGDLKVRVFFADEETAIKAGFRPCAACLNPQ
;
A
#
# COMPACT_ATOMS: atom_id res chain seq x y z
N MET A 1 -12.03 -11.59 38.92
CA MET A 1 -10.73 -11.60 38.21
C MET A 1 -11.04 -11.69 36.73
N GLY A 2 -11.06 -10.57 36.05
CA GLY A 2 -11.34 -10.46 34.63
C GLY A 2 -10.73 -9.14 34.23
N GLU A 3 -9.45 -9.18 33.87
CA GLU A 3 -8.69 -8.00 33.47
C GLU A 3 -9.24 -7.56 32.11
N ASN A 4 -10.17 -6.61 32.13
CA ASN A 4 -10.53 -5.85 30.95
C ASN A 4 -9.37 -4.93 30.65
N VAL A 5 -8.45 -5.43 29.82
CA VAL A 5 -7.39 -4.62 29.23
C VAL A 5 -8.05 -3.78 28.15
N ASP A 6 -8.55 -2.61 28.55
CA ASP A 6 -8.80 -1.49 27.64
C ASP A 6 -7.46 -1.03 27.07
N ASN A 7 -6.91 -1.80 26.14
CA ASN A 7 -5.81 -1.36 25.31
C ASN A 7 -6.40 -0.42 24.27
N ASP A 8 -6.48 0.87 24.63
CA ASP A 8 -6.64 2.00 23.72
C ASP A 8 -5.44 2.10 22.76
N ARG A 9 -5.15 1.02 22.03
CA ARG A 9 -4.49 1.09 20.75
C ARG A 9 -5.59 1.35 19.75
N SER A 10 -5.89 2.62 19.50
CA SER A 10 -6.79 3.02 18.41
C SER A 10 -6.46 2.15 17.18
N TYR A 11 -7.31 1.18 16.86
CA TYR A 11 -7.06 0.22 15.79
C TYR A 11 -7.15 1.01 14.48
N LYS A 12 -6.02 1.55 14.04
CA LYS A 12 -5.95 2.29 12.78
C LYS A 12 -6.21 1.25 11.70
N THR A 13 -7.45 1.20 11.24
CA THR A 13 -7.85 0.36 10.12
C THR A 13 -7.37 1.04 8.85
N TYR A 14 -6.41 0.41 8.19
CA TYR A 14 -5.87 0.85 6.92
C TYR A 14 -6.69 0.24 5.78
N THR A 15 -6.90 1.01 4.73
CA THR A 15 -7.61 0.54 3.53
C THR A 15 -6.57 0.01 2.55
N LEU A 16 -6.51 -1.31 2.41
CA LEU A 16 -5.62 -2.00 1.49
C LEU A 16 -6.40 -2.49 0.27
N MET A 17 -5.71 -2.68 -0.86
CA MET A 17 -6.26 -3.32 -2.04
C MET A 17 -5.88 -4.80 -2.05
N GLY A 18 -6.89 -5.66 -2.14
CA GLY A 18 -6.71 -7.11 -2.26
C GLY A 18 -6.42 -7.53 -3.70
N ALA A 19 -6.05 -8.80 -3.84
CA ALA A 19 -5.79 -9.45 -5.13
C ALA A 19 -6.98 -9.34 -6.09
N ASP A 20 -8.21 -9.32 -5.55
CA ASP A 20 -9.46 -9.15 -6.28
C ASP A 20 -9.71 -7.72 -6.79
N ARG A 21 -8.76 -6.80 -6.62
CA ARG A 21 -8.92 -5.35 -6.85
C ARG A 21 -10.01 -4.71 -6.00
N LYS A 22 -10.37 -5.35 -4.89
CA LYS A 22 -11.33 -4.84 -3.90
C LYS A 22 -10.59 -4.23 -2.72
N PHE A 23 -11.12 -3.13 -2.21
CA PHE A 23 -10.60 -2.52 -0.99
C PHE A 23 -11.09 -3.29 0.23
N TYR A 24 -10.19 -3.62 1.14
CA TYR A 24 -10.50 -4.25 2.42
C TYR A 24 -9.82 -3.49 3.56
N LYS A 25 -10.40 -3.58 4.75
CA LYS A 25 -9.82 -3.00 5.96
C LYS A 25 -8.81 -3.99 6.53
N SER A 26 -7.61 -3.51 6.81
CA SER A 26 -6.54 -4.26 7.46
C SER A 26 -6.08 -3.51 8.70
N GLU A 27 -5.65 -4.23 9.72
CA GLU A 27 -5.02 -3.65 10.91
C GLU A 27 -3.57 -3.21 10.60
N THR A 28 -2.99 -3.71 9.51
CA THR A 28 -1.66 -3.37 9.04
C THR A 28 -1.71 -2.36 7.89
N PRO A 29 -0.78 -1.39 7.83
CA PRO A 29 -0.73 -0.37 6.77
C PRO A 29 -0.31 -0.90 5.39
N GLY A 30 0.11 -2.16 5.29
CA GLY A 30 0.72 -2.73 4.09
C GLY A 30 2.18 -2.29 3.92
N THR A 31 2.97 -3.10 3.23
CA THR A 31 4.40 -2.85 2.96
C THR A 31 4.64 -2.29 1.56
N TYR A 32 3.68 -2.45 0.65
CA TYR A 32 3.78 -2.00 -0.73
C TYR A 32 2.78 -0.89 -1.03
N GLY A 33 3.24 0.16 -1.70
CA GLY A 33 2.42 1.25 -2.20
C GLY A 33 2.28 1.18 -3.71
N GLY A 34 1.09 1.38 -4.22
CA GLY A 34 0.84 1.49 -5.66
C GLY A 34 0.08 2.73 -6.05
N HIS A 35 0.10 3.00 -7.34
CA HIS A 35 -0.55 4.13 -7.98
C HIS A 35 -1.66 3.62 -8.89
N ARG A 36 -2.91 3.88 -8.49
CA ARG A 36 -4.11 3.32 -9.14
C ARG A 36 -4.25 3.72 -10.61
N LYS A 37 -3.84 4.93 -11.01
CA LYS A 37 -3.95 5.41 -12.41
C LYS A 37 -2.96 4.71 -13.34
N THR A 38 -1.72 4.56 -12.91
CA THR A 38 -0.65 3.96 -13.73
C THR A 38 -0.52 2.45 -13.54
N LYS A 39 -1.27 1.89 -12.57
CA LYS A 39 -1.23 0.48 -12.16
C LYS A 39 0.18 -0.01 -11.87
N VAL A 40 0.98 0.82 -11.22
CA VAL A 40 2.35 0.47 -10.80
C VAL A 40 2.34 0.29 -9.29
N TYR A 41 2.96 -0.76 -8.77
CA TYR A 41 3.25 -0.92 -7.34
C TYR A 41 4.75 -0.87 -7.08
N GLY A 42 5.13 -0.54 -5.86
CA GLY A 42 6.51 -0.48 -5.41
C GLY A 42 6.60 -0.46 -3.90
N THR A 43 7.82 -0.39 -3.38
CA THR A 43 8.07 -0.21 -1.95
C THR A 43 7.65 1.19 -1.47
N MET A 44 7.42 1.33 -0.17
CA MET A 44 7.03 2.61 0.44
C MET A 44 8.09 3.71 0.24
N ASP A 45 9.36 3.32 0.17
CA ASP A 45 10.52 4.18 -0.04
C ASP A 45 10.88 4.38 -1.52
N CYS A 46 9.96 4.04 -2.44
CA CYS A 46 10.23 4.16 -3.86
C CYS A 46 10.56 5.62 -4.25
N PRO A 47 11.74 5.89 -4.84
CA PRO A 47 12.12 7.23 -5.26
C PRO A 47 11.22 7.77 -6.37
N ALA A 48 10.64 6.90 -7.21
CA ALA A 48 9.65 7.31 -8.20
C ALA A 48 8.34 7.77 -7.55
N ALA A 49 7.92 7.14 -6.44
CA ALA A 49 6.76 7.58 -5.67
C ALA A 49 7.02 8.93 -5.00
N LEU A 50 8.18 9.12 -4.36
CA LEU A 50 8.58 10.39 -3.75
C LEU A 50 8.66 11.51 -4.79
N ARG A 51 9.25 11.24 -5.97
CA ARG A 51 9.27 12.18 -7.09
C ARG A 51 7.87 12.51 -7.60
N ALA A 52 6.98 11.52 -7.69
CA ALA A 52 5.60 11.76 -8.11
C ALA A 52 4.84 12.63 -7.11
N LEU A 53 5.08 12.45 -5.80
CA LEU A 53 4.51 13.31 -4.76
C LEU A 53 5.05 14.74 -4.86
N ALA A 54 6.36 14.90 -5.01
CA ALA A 54 6.98 16.22 -5.17
C ALA A 54 6.54 16.93 -6.47
N LYS A 55 6.33 16.17 -7.56
CA LYS A 55 6.00 16.72 -8.88
C LYS A 55 4.51 16.97 -9.10
N TYR A 56 3.65 16.10 -8.61
CA TYR A 56 2.20 16.12 -8.89
C TYR A 56 1.33 16.35 -7.65
N GLY A 57 1.87 16.19 -6.42
CA GLY A 57 1.12 16.37 -5.17
C GLY A 57 -0.03 15.38 -4.94
N ASP A 58 -0.19 14.38 -5.81
CA ASP A 58 -1.43 13.60 -5.90
C ASP A 58 -1.37 12.31 -5.07
N LEU A 59 -1.66 12.42 -3.77
CA LEU A 59 -1.87 11.28 -2.87
C LEU A 59 -3.21 10.58 -3.08
N LYS A 60 -4.16 11.22 -3.79
CA LYS A 60 -5.57 10.78 -3.91
C LYS A 60 -5.75 9.40 -4.55
N VAL A 61 -4.77 8.92 -5.29
CA VAL A 61 -4.83 7.64 -6.01
C VAL A 61 -3.78 6.63 -5.53
N ARG A 62 -3.14 6.89 -4.38
CA ARG A 62 -2.23 5.95 -3.72
C ARG A 62 -3.05 4.83 -3.10
N VAL A 63 -2.73 3.60 -3.48
CA VAL A 63 -3.28 2.38 -2.90
C VAL A 63 -2.18 1.65 -2.16
N PHE A 64 -2.53 0.84 -1.17
CA PHE A 64 -1.58 0.06 -0.40
C PHE A 64 -1.90 -1.42 -0.53
N PHE A 65 -0.87 -2.25 -0.56
CA PHE A 65 -0.99 -3.70 -0.65
C PHE A 65 -0.30 -4.33 0.56
N ALA A 66 -0.87 -5.43 1.06
CA ALA A 66 -0.22 -6.23 2.09
C ALA A 66 1.09 -6.84 1.58
N ASP A 67 1.06 -7.37 0.35
CA ASP A 67 2.17 -8.12 -0.25
C ASP A 67 2.29 -7.81 -1.74
N GLU A 68 3.48 -8.08 -2.28
CA GLU A 68 3.75 -7.97 -3.72
C GLU A 68 2.84 -8.90 -4.55
N GLU A 69 2.63 -10.14 -4.11
CA GLU A 69 1.77 -11.09 -4.83
C GLU A 69 0.34 -10.56 -4.98
N THR A 70 -0.18 -9.91 -3.92
CA THR A 70 -1.49 -9.26 -3.92
C THR A 70 -1.55 -8.15 -4.98
N ALA A 71 -0.49 -7.35 -5.11
CA ALA A 71 -0.40 -6.30 -6.12
C ALA A 71 -0.35 -6.87 -7.55
N ILE A 72 0.43 -7.93 -7.77
CA ILE A 72 0.54 -8.62 -9.06
C ILE A 72 -0.82 -9.21 -9.47
N LYS A 73 -1.49 -9.94 -8.56
CA LYS A 73 -2.82 -10.51 -8.82
C LYS A 73 -3.88 -9.43 -9.06
N ALA A 74 -3.76 -8.28 -8.40
CA ALA A 74 -4.59 -7.11 -8.67
C ALA A 74 -4.33 -6.45 -10.04
N GLY A 75 -3.33 -6.93 -10.80
CA GLY A 75 -2.97 -6.41 -12.12
C GLY A 75 -2.11 -5.15 -12.08
N PHE A 76 -1.36 -4.95 -10.98
CA PHE A 76 -0.34 -3.91 -10.89
C PHE A 76 1.01 -4.48 -11.31
N ARG A 77 1.79 -3.68 -12.03
CA ARG A 77 3.14 -4.04 -12.46
C ARG A 77 4.20 -3.53 -11.48
N PRO A 78 5.32 -4.25 -11.30
CA PRO A 78 6.41 -3.80 -10.44
C PRO A 78 7.02 -2.50 -10.96
N CYS A 79 7.37 -1.61 -10.05
CA CYS A 79 8.10 -0.40 -10.39
C CYS A 79 9.55 -0.75 -10.74
N ALA A 80 9.94 -0.51 -11.99
CA ALA A 80 11.31 -0.69 -12.46
C ALA A 80 12.36 0.20 -11.74
N ALA A 81 11.95 1.14 -10.89
CA ALA A 81 12.88 1.98 -10.13
C ALA A 81 13.23 1.41 -8.74
N CYS A 82 12.32 0.67 -8.08
CA CYS A 82 12.54 0.15 -6.73
C CYS A 82 12.44 -1.36 -6.59
N LEU A 83 11.79 -2.04 -7.54
CA LEU A 83 11.71 -3.51 -7.61
C LEU A 83 12.62 -4.07 -8.71
N ASN A 84 13.51 -3.23 -9.26
CA ASN A 84 14.57 -3.73 -10.13
C ASN A 84 15.72 -4.22 -9.25
N PRO A 85 16.03 -5.53 -9.23
CA PRO A 85 17.26 -6.00 -8.64
C PRO A 85 18.41 -5.48 -9.53
N GLN A 86 19.16 -4.50 -9.02
CA GLN A 86 20.52 -4.25 -9.49
C GLN A 86 21.46 -5.04 -8.59
#